data_AF-A0A645DWB8-F1
#
_entry.id   AF-A0A645DWB8-F1
#
_cell.length_a   1.000
_cell.length_b   1.000
_cell.length_c   1.000
_cell.angle_alpha   90.00
_cell.angle_beta   90.00
_cell.angle_gamma   90.00
#
_symmetry.space_group_name_H-M   'P 1'
#
loop_
_entity.id
_entity.type
_entity.pdbx_description
1 polymer ?
#
loop_
_entity_poly.entity_id
_entity_poly.type
_entity_poly.pdbx_seq_one_letter_code
_entity_poly.pdbx_strand_id
1 'polypeptide(L)'
;MHVSAFETGIFPVLNILSISLIITGMLEYTGSLLAPIVFHFIWNTIGGIILNCLSLADDYPHLLNAVFTGNSILTGGIYKIEGSAVLFIINIILIILAFVLKKTGVFSSLPNRS
;
A
#
# COMPACT_ATOMS: atom_id res chain seq x y z
N MET A 1 8.41 -6.22 -2.60
CA MET A 1 8.43 -7.50 -1.85
C MET A 1 8.54 -8.70 -2.79
N HIS A 2 9.56 -9.53 -2.60
CA HIS A 2 9.79 -10.78 -3.36
C HIS A 2 8.96 -11.94 -2.79
N VAL A 3 9.02 -13.11 -3.44
CA VAL A 3 8.51 -14.40 -2.92
C VAL A 3 8.97 -14.69 -1.48
N SER A 4 10.11 -14.12 -1.07
CA SER A 4 10.62 -14.17 0.31
C SER A 4 9.61 -13.69 1.37
N ALA A 5 8.62 -12.86 1.00
CA ALA A 5 7.55 -12.42 1.89
C ALA A 5 6.72 -13.59 2.45
N PHE A 6 6.57 -14.68 1.70
CA PHE A 6 5.84 -15.88 2.13
C PHE A 6 6.56 -16.66 3.23
N GLU A 7 7.89 -16.51 3.34
CA GLU A 7 8.71 -17.24 4.30
C GLU A 7 8.84 -16.53 5.65
N THR A 8 8.51 -15.24 5.70
CA THR A 8 8.82 -14.38 6.86
C THR A 8 7.62 -14.12 7.77
N GLY A 9 6.39 -14.27 7.26
CA GLY A 9 5.19 -14.18 8.09
C GLY A 9 3.91 -13.91 7.33
N ILE A 10 2.78 -14.00 8.03
CA ILE A 10 1.45 -13.81 7.45
C ILE A 10 1.15 -12.35 7.08
N PHE A 11 1.68 -11.38 7.84
CA PHE A 11 1.40 -9.95 7.61
C PHE A 11 1.94 -9.40 6.29
N PRO A 12 3.20 -9.66 5.89
CA PRO A 12 3.67 -9.31 4.55
C PRO A 12 2.77 -9.86 3.42
N VAL A 13 2.32 -11.11 3.53
CA VAL A 13 1.42 -11.75 2.54
C VAL A 13 0.06 -11.05 2.51
N LEU A 14 -0.54 -10.78 3.67
CA LEU A 14 -1.81 -10.06 3.76
C LEU A 14 -1.70 -8.62 3.26
N ASN A 15 -0.56 -7.97 3.44
CA ASN A 15 -0.30 -6.63 2.90
C ASN A 15 -0.21 -6.65 1.37
N ILE A 16 0.47 -7.65 0.79
CA ILE A 16 0.50 -7.84 -0.68
C ILE A 16 -0.91 -8.08 -1.23
N LEU A 17 -1.70 -8.93 -0.57
CA LEU A 17 -3.07 -9.20 -1.00
C LEU A 17 -3.96 -7.95 -0.91
N SER A 18 -3.90 -7.23 0.21
CA SER A 18 -4.72 -6.04 0.42
C SER A 18 -4.34 -4.88 -0.50
N ILE A 19 -3.04 -4.63 -0.73
CA ILE A 19 -2.62 -3.59 -1.70
C ILE A 19 -3.01 -3.98 -3.13
N SER A 20 -2.98 -5.26 -3.48
CA SER A 20 -3.44 -5.75 -4.78
C SER A 20 -4.93 -5.47 -5.00
N LEU A 21 -5.77 -5.64 -3.97
CA LEU A 21 -7.19 -5.28 -4.03
C LEU A 21 -7.40 -3.77 -4.21
N ILE A 22 -6.61 -2.93 -3.53
CA ILE A 22 -6.68 -1.47 -3.67
C ILE A 22 -6.28 -1.03 -5.09
N ILE A 23 -5.17 -1.56 -5.61
CA ILE A 23 -4.69 -1.26 -6.96
C ILE A 23 -5.69 -1.70 -8.04
N THR A 24 -6.26 -2.90 -7.89
CA THR A 24 -7.32 -3.39 -8.79
C THR A 24 -8.58 -2.51 -8.69
N GLY A 25 -9.00 -2.15 -7.48
CA GLY A 25 -10.13 -1.24 -7.28
C GLY A 25 -9.91 0.13 -7.91
N MET A 26 -8.69 0.67 -7.84
CA MET A 26 -8.31 1.91 -8.52
C MET A 26 -8.39 1.79 -10.05
N LEU A 27 -7.91 0.67 -10.59
CA LEU A 27 -7.99 0.39 -12.02
C LEU A 27 -9.46 0.31 -12.49
N GLU A 28 -10.29 -0.47 -11.78
CA GLU A 28 -11.71 -0.60 -12.09
C GLU A 28 -12.48 0.72 -11.97
N TYR A 29 -12.15 1.53 -10.95
CA TYR A 29 -12.82 2.80 -10.72
C TYR A 29 -12.46 3.86 -11.77
N THR A 30 -11.19 3.92 -12.19
CA THR A 30 -10.71 4.94 -13.15
C THR A 30 -10.75 4.49 -14.60
N GLY A 31 -10.85 3.19 -14.86
CA GLY A 31 -10.72 2.60 -16.21
C GLY A 31 -9.34 2.81 -16.83
N SER A 32 -8.32 3.22 -16.06
CA SER A 32 -7.02 3.62 -16.58
C SER A 32 -5.88 3.00 -15.81
N LEU A 33 -4.91 2.44 -16.53
CA LEU A 33 -3.65 1.94 -15.98
C LEU A 33 -2.76 3.06 -15.45
N LEU A 34 -2.98 4.31 -15.85
CA LEU A 34 -2.17 5.44 -15.39
C LEU A 34 -2.36 5.69 -13.88
N ALA A 35 -3.58 5.54 -13.37
CA ALA A 35 -3.89 5.75 -11.96
C ALA A 35 -3.09 4.82 -11.01
N PRO A 36 -3.11 3.48 -11.19
CA PRO A 36 -2.31 2.59 -10.34
C PRO A 36 -0.80 2.77 -10.53
N ILE A 37 -0.33 3.09 -11.75
CA ILE A 37 1.09 3.37 -12.01
C ILE A 37 1.55 4.59 -11.21
N VAL A 38 0.82 5.71 -11.30
CA VAL A 38 1.16 6.95 -10.60
C VAL A 38 1.09 6.75 -9.08
N PHE A 39 0.08 6.03 -8.58
CA PHE A 39 -0.02 5.73 -7.15
C PHE A 39 1.18 4.92 -6.66
N HIS A 40 1.54 3.84 -7.35
CA HIS A 40 2.67 3.01 -6.98
C HIS A 40 4.00 3.78 -7.05
N PHE A 41 4.14 4.65 -8.06
CA PHE A 41 5.30 5.54 -8.17
C PHE A 41 5.40 6.51 -6.99
N ILE A 42 4.29 7.14 -6.59
CA ILE A 42 4.25 8.05 -5.44
C ILE A 42 4.58 7.30 -4.15
N TRP A 43 3.99 6.11 -3.94
CA TRP A 43 4.27 5.26 -2.78
C TRP A 43 5.77 4.95 -2.66
N ASN A 44 6.39 4.48 -3.74
CA ASN A 44 7.82 4.15 -3.74
C ASN A 44 8.72 5.38 -3.59
N THR A 45 8.35 6.50 -4.21
CA THR A 45 9.15 7.73 -4.13
C THR A 45 9.11 8.29 -2.71
N ILE A 46 7.92 8.46 -2.13
CA ILE A 46 7.80 9.04 -0.80
C ILE A 46 8.29 8.05 0.27
N GLY A 47 7.81 6.81 0.22
CA GLY A 47 8.11 5.84 1.27
C GLY A 47 9.50 5.21 1.15
N GLY A 48 9.98 4.96 -0.07
CA GLY A 48 11.30 4.37 -0.30
C GLY A 48 12.39 5.43 -0.35
N ILE A 49 12.31 6.32 -1.34
CA ILE A 49 13.38 7.28 -1.66
C ILE A 49 13.41 8.45 -0.67
N ILE A 50 12.28 9.01 -0.26
CA ILE A 50 12.31 10.16 0.66
C ILE A 50 12.50 9.68 2.10
N LEU A 51 11.69 8.73 2.57
CA LEU A 51 11.60 8.37 3.99
C LEU A 51 12.39 7.11 4.40
N ASN A 52 12.81 6.26 3.47
CA ASN A 52 13.40 4.94 3.76
C ASN A 52 12.51 4.00 4.60
N CYS A 53 11.20 4.21 4.63
CA CYS A 53 10.26 3.41 5.42
C CYS A 53 9.76 2.14 4.70
N LEU A 54 9.99 2.00 3.39
CA LEU A 54 9.60 0.84 2.57
C LEU A 54 10.77 -0.10 2.26
N SER A 55 10.45 -1.36 1.95
CA SER A 55 11.43 -2.38 1.57
C SER A 55 11.78 -2.31 0.08
N LEU A 56 12.56 -1.30 -0.30
CA LEU A 56 13.24 -1.23 -1.60
C LEU A 56 14.58 -1.99 -1.55
N ALA A 57 15.23 -2.16 -2.70
CA ALA A 57 16.57 -2.71 -2.75
C ALA A 57 17.57 -1.79 -2.03
N ASP A 58 18.57 -2.37 -1.36
CA ASP A 58 19.49 -1.66 -0.47
C ASP A 58 20.36 -0.61 -1.16
N ASP A 59 20.46 -0.66 -2.49
CA ASP A 59 21.24 0.25 -3.33
C ASP A 59 20.47 1.53 -3.72
N TYR A 60 19.20 1.67 -3.32
CA TYR A 60 18.43 2.88 -3.61
C TYR A 60 18.84 4.06 -2.72
N PRO A 61 19.01 5.27 -3.30
CA PRO A 61 19.29 6.47 -2.51
C PRO A 61 18.09 6.82 -1.64
N HIS A 62 18.36 7.27 -0.41
CA HIS A 62 17.34 7.79 0.48
C HIS A 62 17.73 9.16 1.05
N LEU A 63 16.76 10.07 1.13
CA LEU A 63 16.97 11.42 1.64
C LEU A 63 16.93 11.47 3.17
N LEU A 64 15.97 10.76 3.77
CA LEU A 64 15.76 10.65 5.21
C LEU A 64 15.77 9.18 5.60
N ASN A 65 16.10 8.92 6.88
CA ASN A 65 16.12 7.57 7.42
C ASN A 65 15.09 7.40 8.55
N ALA A 66 13.85 7.07 8.19
CA ALA A 66 12.81 6.77 9.16
C ALA A 66 12.98 5.35 9.70
N VAL A 67 13.34 5.24 10.98
CA VAL A 67 13.51 3.96 11.67
C VAL A 67 12.36 3.72 12.63
N PHE A 68 11.62 2.64 12.43
CA PHE A 68 10.59 2.20 13.36
C PHE A 68 11.16 1.21 14.36
N THR A 69 11.26 1.63 15.62
CA THR A 69 11.75 0.79 16.73
C THR A 69 10.58 0.22 17.53
N GLY A 70 10.72 -1.01 18.04
CA GLY A 70 9.71 -1.65 18.89
C GLY A 70 9.35 -3.06 18.41
N ASN A 71 8.10 -3.46 18.62
CA ASN A 71 7.61 -4.79 18.28
C ASN A 71 7.64 -5.04 16.76
N SER A 72 8.28 -6.12 16.33
CA SER A 72 8.44 -6.50 14.92
C SER A 72 7.11 -6.68 14.17
N ILE A 73 6.02 -7.03 14.85
CA ILE A 73 4.68 -7.10 14.26
C ILE A 73 4.16 -5.71 13.89
N LEU A 74 4.47 -4.70 14.72
CA LEU A 74 4.03 -3.32 14.50
C LEU A 74 4.95 -2.56 13.56
N THR A 75 6.25 -2.82 13.60
CA THR A 75 7.24 -2.16 12.75
C THR A 75 7.47 -2.87 11.41
N GLY A 76 7.08 -4.16 11.34
CA GLY A 76 7.20 -5.06 10.19
C GLY A 76 8.61 -5.61 9.92
N GLY A 77 9.53 -5.41 10.86
CA GLY A 77 10.83 -6.09 10.90
C GLY A 77 11.68 -5.86 9.64
N ILE A 78 12.15 -6.95 9.03
CA ILE A 78 13.02 -6.93 7.84
C ILE A 78 12.34 -6.26 6.65
N TYR A 79 11.01 -6.37 6.54
CA TYR A 79 10.23 -5.73 5.47
C TYR A 79 9.75 -4.33 5.82
N LYS A 80 10.24 -3.74 6.92
CA LYS A 80 9.82 -2.42 7.41
C LYS A 80 8.29 -2.31 7.46
N ILE A 81 7.71 -1.14 7.21
CA ILE A 81 6.25 -0.96 7.33
C ILE A 81 5.45 -1.88 6.40
N GLU A 82 6.04 -2.36 5.30
CA GLU A 82 5.39 -3.28 4.37
C GLU A 82 5.09 -4.65 4.97
N GLY A 83 5.83 -5.06 6.01
CA GLY A 83 5.57 -6.28 6.77
C GLY A 83 4.69 -6.06 8.01
N SER A 84 4.23 -4.84 8.26
CA SER A 84 3.59 -4.49 9.53
C SER A 84 2.09 -4.81 9.58
N ALA A 85 1.59 -5.15 10.77
CA ALA A 85 0.17 -5.24 11.06
C ALA A 85 -0.53 -3.87 10.99
N VAL A 86 0.22 -2.77 11.22
CA VAL A 86 -0.31 -1.40 11.13
C VAL A 86 -0.74 -1.09 9.69
N LEU A 87 0.12 -1.38 8.71
CA LEU A 87 -0.20 -1.20 7.29
C LEU A 87 -1.41 -2.06 6.89
N PHE A 88 -1.49 -3.30 7.41
CA PHE A 88 -2.63 -4.18 7.14
C PHE A 88 -3.94 -3.56 7.60
N ILE A 89 -4.01 -3.06 8.84
CA ILE A 89 -5.21 -2.43 9.39
C ILE A 89 -5.61 -1.21 8.55
N ILE A 90 -4.66 -0.37 8.15
CA ILE A 90 -4.91 0.79 7.29
C ILE A 90 -5.50 0.35 5.95
N ASN A 91 -4.93 -0.68 5.31
CA ASN A 91 -5.45 -1.18 4.03
C ASN A 91 -6.88 -1.71 4.18
N ILE A 92 -7.19 -2.45 5.24
CA ILE A 92 -8.56 -2.93 5.49
C ILE A 92 -9.53 -1.76 5.69
N ILE A 93 -9.14 -0.72 6.45
CA ILE A 93 -9.96 0.48 6.62
C ILE A 93 -10.23 1.16 5.28
N LEU A 94 -9.20 1.31 4.43
CA LEU A 94 -9.35 1.91 3.10
C LEU A 94 -10.28 1.10 2.19
N ILE A 95 -10.18 -0.22 2.21
CA ILE A 95 -11.06 -1.11 1.44
C ILE A 95 -12.51 -0.97 1.92
N ILE A 96 -12.75 -1.00 3.24
CA ILE A 96 -14.09 -0.82 3.81
C ILE A 96 -14.65 0.56 3.44
N LEU A 97 -13.85 1.61 3.58
CA LEU A 97 -14.26 2.97 3.23
C LEU A 97 -14.62 3.08 1.75
N ALA A 98 -13.81 2.52 0.86
CA ALA A 98 -14.09 2.49 -0.57
C ALA A 98 -15.41 1.76 -0.87
N PHE A 99 -15.66 0.62 -0.22
CA PHE A 99 -16.90 -0.12 -0.36
C PHE A 99 -18.12 0.65 0.15
N VAL A 100 -18.01 1.30 1.31
CA VAL A 100 -19.07 2.13 1.88
C VAL A 100 -19.39 3.32 0.96
N LEU A 101 -18.37 4.04 0.48
CA LEU A 101 -18.56 5.20 -0.41
C LEU A 101 -19.19 4.80 -1.75
N LYS A 102 -18.82 3.62 -2.29
CA LYS A 102 -19.47 3.05 -3.48
C LYS A 102 -20.96 2.75 -3.21
N LYS A 103 -21.28 2.20 -2.05
CA LYS A 103 -22.65 1.83 -1.66
C LYS A 103 -23.53 3.05 -1.34
N THR A 104 -22.99 4.09 -0.71
CA THR A 104 -23.77 5.29 -0.31
C THR A 104 -24.06 6.23 -1.48
N GLY A 105 -23.64 5.91 -2.71
CA GLY A 105 -23.96 6.71 -3.89
C GLY A 105 -23.32 8.10 -3.89
N VAL A 106 -22.35 8.37 -2.99
CA VAL A 106 -21.57 9.60 -3.04
C VAL A 106 -20.89 9.73 -4.41
N PHE A 107 -20.44 8.61 -4.97
CA PHE A 107 -19.89 8.54 -6.33
C PHE A 107 -20.92 8.58 -7.47
N SER A 108 -22.21 8.29 -7.22
CA SER A 108 -23.27 8.42 -8.25
C SER A 108 -23.69 9.87 -8.51
N SER A 109 -23.15 10.84 -7.75
CA SER A 109 -23.33 12.27 -8.00
C SER A 109 -22.28 12.87 -8.95
N LEU A 110 -21.24 12.09 -9.32
CA LEU A 110 -20.24 12.56 -10.28
C LEU A 110 -20.73 12.29 -11.71
N PRO A 111 -20.69 13.29 -12.60
CA PRO A 111 -21.21 13.16 -13.96
C PRO A 111 -20.48 12.02 -14.68
N ASN A 112 -21.28 11.16 -15.30
CA ASN A 112 -20.86 10.06 -16.17
C ASN A 112 -19.83 10.61 -17.18
N ARG A 113 -18.55 10.27 -17.02
CA ARG A 113 -17.53 10.56 -18.02
C ARG A 113 -17.47 9.37 -18.96
N SER A 114 -18.19 9.50 -20.08
CA SER A 114 -18.07 8.70 -21.31
C SER A 114 -16.68 8.81 -21.90
#